data_AF-A0A4Y1RQ19-F1
#
_entry.id   AF-A0A4Y1RQ19-F1
#
_cell.length_a   1.000
_cell.length_b   1.000
_cell.length_c   1.000
_cell.angle_alpha   90.00
_cell.angle_beta   90.00
_cell.angle_gamma   90.00
#
_symmetry.space_group_name_H-M   'P 1'
#
loop_
_entity.id
_entity.type
_entity.pdbx_description
1 polymer ?
#
loop_
_entity_poly.entity_id
_entity_poly.type
_entity_poly.pdbx_seq_one_letter_code
_entity_poly.pdbx_strand_id
1 'polypeptide(L)'
;MEEIGATVLAVYMSMVGFIDPATVSANSGTIADRSRLVAARLQKTDGEQIFMMPYNPGRHWILLIVRAKRGTVYFWILCQVIVWSMKRRKTSRERRKAVIWKTLSGTPKQPSSVECGYYVMRFMRDIIMDPSLGFENKYAKGNQQKLHTPKKH
;
A
#
# COMPACT_ATOMS: atom_id res chain seq x y z
N MET A 1 -19.04 -19.92 20.50
CA MET A 1 -17.82 -20.09 19.66
C MET A 1 -17.92 -19.32 18.35
N GLU A 2 -19.08 -19.31 17.70
CA GLU A 2 -19.32 -18.59 16.43
C GLU A 2 -19.30 -17.05 16.55
N GLU A 3 -19.89 -16.50 17.62
CA GLU A 3 -19.85 -15.05 17.92
C GLU A 3 -18.43 -14.50 18.14
N ILE A 4 -17.55 -15.29 18.78
CA ILE A 4 -16.16 -14.90 19.01
C ILE A 4 -15.41 -14.86 17.67
N GLY A 5 -15.67 -15.84 16.78
CA GLY A 5 -15.11 -15.86 15.43
C GLY A 5 -15.57 -14.68 14.57
N ALA A 6 -16.86 -14.34 14.62
CA ALA A 6 -17.41 -13.19 13.90
C ALA A 6 -16.86 -11.85 14.41
N THR A 7 -16.69 -11.71 15.73
CA THR A 7 -16.12 -10.49 16.34
C THR A 7 -14.64 -10.32 15.99
N VAL A 8 -13.86 -11.41 16.02
CA VAL A 8 -12.44 -11.38 15.61
C VAL A 8 -12.30 -11.03 14.12
N LEU A 9 -13.15 -11.57 13.26
CA LEU A 9 -13.17 -11.21 11.84
C LEU A 9 -13.61 -9.76 11.61
N ALA A 10 -14.60 -9.25 12.34
CA ALA A 10 -15.05 -7.87 12.24
C ALA A 10 -13.94 -6.88 12.68
N VAL A 11 -13.22 -7.19 13.76
CA VAL A 11 -12.05 -6.42 14.20
C VAL A 11 -10.91 -6.53 13.19
N TYR A 12 -10.69 -7.70 12.58
CA TYR A 12 -9.69 -7.84 11.53
C TYR A 12 -10.02 -7.01 10.27
N MET A 13 -11.28 -7.07 9.84
CA MET A 13 -11.77 -6.31 8.68
C MET A 13 -11.73 -4.80 8.93
N SER A 14 -11.82 -4.33 10.19
CA SER A 14 -11.63 -2.91 10.52
C SER A 14 -10.16 -2.46 10.50
N MET A 15 -9.20 -3.39 10.56
CA MET A 15 -7.75 -3.10 10.53
C MET A 15 -7.19 -2.79 9.13
N VAL A 16 -7.97 -3.02 8.07
CA VAL A 16 -7.58 -2.73 6.69
C VAL A 16 -8.53 -1.73 6.06
N GLY A 17 -8.01 -0.54 5.73
CA GLY A 17 -8.70 0.49 4.98
C GLY A 17 -8.27 0.51 3.51
N PHE A 18 -9.18 0.95 2.63
CA PHE A 18 -8.88 1.21 1.23
C PHE A 18 -8.99 2.70 0.91
N ILE A 19 -8.14 3.17 0.01
CA ILE A 19 -8.24 4.49 -0.61
C ILE A 19 -8.60 4.29 -2.08
N ASP A 20 -9.66 4.97 -2.51
CA ASP A 20 -10.16 4.87 -3.88
C ASP A 20 -9.12 5.45 -4.87
N PRO A 21 -8.63 4.67 -5.85
CA PRO A 21 -7.69 5.14 -6.86
C PRO A 21 -8.20 6.33 -7.67
N ALA A 22 -9.51 6.49 -7.87
CA ALA A 22 -10.07 7.65 -8.56
C ALA A 22 -9.78 8.95 -7.78
N THR A 23 -9.88 8.92 -6.46
CA THR A 23 -9.63 10.10 -5.60
C THR A 23 -8.17 10.53 -5.59
N VAL A 24 -7.24 9.59 -5.78
CA VAL A 24 -5.79 9.86 -5.79
C VAL A 24 -5.18 9.89 -7.18
N SER A 25 -5.99 9.71 -8.22
CA SER A 25 -5.57 9.73 -9.63
C SER A 25 -4.88 11.04 -10.01
N ALA A 26 -3.94 10.98 -10.95
CA ALA A 26 -3.31 12.17 -11.52
C ALA A 26 -4.32 13.17 -12.11
N ASN A 27 -5.48 12.68 -12.56
CA ASN A 27 -6.55 13.47 -13.18
C ASN A 27 -7.57 14.02 -12.17
N SER A 28 -7.42 13.72 -10.86
CA SER A 28 -8.37 14.12 -9.83
C SER A 28 -7.93 15.40 -9.12
N GLY A 29 -8.54 16.53 -9.44
CA GLY A 29 -8.28 17.83 -8.79
C GLY A 29 -6.81 18.26 -8.79
N THR A 30 -6.44 19.17 -7.89
CA THR A 30 -5.04 19.55 -7.70
C THR A 30 -4.30 18.56 -6.81
N ILE A 31 -2.96 18.57 -6.84
CA ILE A 31 -2.14 17.77 -5.90
C ILE A 31 -2.49 18.10 -4.44
N ALA A 32 -2.82 19.36 -4.14
CA ALA A 32 -3.19 19.78 -2.80
C ALA A 32 -4.52 19.17 -2.35
N ASP A 33 -5.52 19.13 -3.23
CA ASP A 33 -6.83 18.54 -2.93
C ASP A 33 -6.72 17.05 -2.64
N ARG A 34 -5.99 16.32 -3.50
CA ARG A 34 -5.70 14.89 -3.29
C ARG A 34 -4.97 14.64 -1.98
N SER A 35 -3.95 15.46 -1.69
CA SER A 35 -3.17 15.34 -0.47
C SER A 35 -4.03 15.57 0.77
N ARG A 36 -4.95 16.54 0.74
CA ARG A 36 -5.89 16.82 1.82
C ARG A 36 -6.89 15.68 2.03
N LEU A 37 -7.43 15.10 0.95
CA LEU A 37 -8.36 13.96 1.04
C LEU A 37 -7.69 12.76 1.70
N VAL A 38 -6.48 12.41 1.24
CA VAL A 38 -5.69 11.32 1.85
C VAL A 38 -5.38 11.63 3.30
N ALA A 39 -4.92 12.84 3.63
CA ALA A 39 -4.63 13.23 5.00
C ALA A 39 -5.87 13.15 5.92
N ALA A 40 -7.03 13.64 5.46
CA ALA A 40 -8.28 13.59 6.21
C ALA A 40 -8.72 12.14 6.45
N ARG A 41 -8.50 11.24 5.48
CA ARG A 41 -8.79 9.81 5.66
C ARG A 41 -7.85 9.17 6.69
N LEU A 42 -6.57 9.48 6.61
CA LEU A 42 -5.55 8.95 7.53
C LEU A 42 -5.67 9.51 8.95
N GLN A 43 -6.21 10.72 9.13
CA GLN A 43 -6.44 11.33 10.45
C GLN A 43 -7.61 10.71 11.21
N LYS A 44 -8.56 10.08 10.52
CA LYS A 44 -9.75 9.43 11.12
C LYS A 44 -9.48 8.03 11.66
N THR A 45 -8.23 7.56 11.63
CA THR A 45 -7.87 6.23 12.12
C THR A 45 -7.62 6.26 13.63
N ASP A 46 -8.06 5.21 14.31
CA ASP A 46 -8.02 5.03 15.75
C ASP A 46 -6.83 4.16 16.22
N GLY A 47 -6.03 3.57 15.30
CA GLY A 47 -5.05 2.53 15.70
C GLY A 47 -3.92 2.19 14.73
N GLU A 48 -3.51 0.91 14.73
CA GLU A 48 -2.46 0.30 13.88
C GLU A 48 -2.97 -0.08 12.47
N GLN A 49 -4.11 0.49 12.07
CA GLN A 49 -4.76 0.25 10.78
C GLN A 49 -3.80 0.51 9.62
N ILE A 50 -3.90 -0.34 8.60
CA ILE A 50 -3.21 -0.13 7.33
C ILE A 50 -4.18 0.43 6.29
N PHE A 51 -3.71 1.35 5.46
CA PHE A 51 -4.46 1.82 4.30
C PHE A 51 -3.78 1.37 3.02
N MET A 52 -4.50 0.59 2.22
CA MET A 52 -4.08 0.17 0.88
C MET A 52 -4.55 1.21 -0.14
N MET A 53 -3.61 1.69 -0.94
CA MET A 53 -3.84 2.74 -1.93
C MET A 53 -3.23 2.32 -3.27
N PRO A 54 -4.01 1.67 -4.13
CA PRO A 54 -3.66 1.51 -5.54
C PRO A 54 -3.49 2.90 -6.17
N TYR A 55 -2.42 3.07 -6.94
CA TYR A 55 -2.13 4.33 -7.61
C TYR A 55 -1.63 4.07 -9.01
N ASN A 56 -2.14 4.83 -9.98
CA ASN A 56 -1.67 4.78 -11.35
C ASN A 56 -1.22 6.18 -11.78
N PRO A 57 0.09 6.45 -11.87
CA PRO A 57 0.61 7.72 -12.41
C PRO A 57 0.45 7.83 -13.94
N GLY A 58 -0.13 6.84 -14.61
CA GLY A 58 -0.52 6.91 -16.02
C GLY A 58 -0.59 5.54 -16.68
N ARG A 59 0.52 4.80 -16.72
CA ARG A 59 0.65 3.54 -17.47
C ARG A 59 0.91 2.30 -16.61
N HIS A 60 1.04 2.45 -15.30
CA HIS A 60 1.49 1.36 -14.43
C HIS A 60 0.83 1.45 -13.06
N TRP A 61 0.15 0.38 -12.66
CA TRP A 61 -0.44 0.28 -11.34
C TRP A 61 0.63 -0.03 -10.30
N ILE A 62 0.64 0.74 -9.22
CA ILE A 62 1.46 0.50 -8.03
C ILE A 62 0.57 0.43 -6.79
N LEU A 63 1.07 -0.18 -5.72
CA LEU A 63 0.40 -0.23 -4.43
C LEU A 63 1.23 0.54 -3.39
N LEU A 64 0.59 1.49 -2.71
CA LEU A 64 1.10 2.11 -1.50
C LEU A 64 0.33 1.54 -0.30
N ILE A 65 1.03 1.27 0.79
CA ILE A 65 0.45 0.83 2.06
C ILE A 65 0.89 1.81 3.13
N VAL A 66 -0.07 2.45 3.81
CA VAL A 66 0.20 3.48 4.81
C VAL A 66 -0.13 2.96 6.20
N ARG A 67 0.85 2.99 7.12
CA ARG A 67 0.63 2.86 8.57
C ARG A 67 0.71 4.25 9.20
N ALA A 68 -0.46 4.87 9.39
CA ALA A 68 -0.56 6.27 9.83
C ALA A 68 0.13 6.51 11.18
N LYS A 69 -0.14 5.67 12.19
CA LYS A 69 0.44 5.79 13.54
C LYS A 69 1.96 5.64 13.56
N ARG A 70 2.53 4.77 12.72
CA ARG A 70 3.99 4.60 12.57
C ARG A 70 4.63 5.64 11.65
N GLY A 71 3.84 6.54 11.06
CA GLY A 71 4.32 7.50 10.06
C GLY A 71 5.07 6.83 8.90
N THR A 72 4.73 5.58 8.58
CA THR A 72 5.48 4.78 7.61
C THR A 72 4.63 4.51 6.38
N VAL A 73 5.18 4.82 5.23
CA VAL A 73 4.62 4.48 3.92
C VAL A 73 5.49 3.39 3.31
N TYR A 74 4.87 2.23 3.12
CA TYR A 74 5.44 1.15 2.34
C TYR A 74 4.98 1.32 0.92
N PHE A 75 5.88 1.12 -0.03
CA PHE A 75 5.51 1.08 -1.43
C PHE A 75 6.12 -0.15 -2.07
N TRP A 76 5.44 -0.59 -3.10
CA TRP A 76 5.92 -1.65 -3.96
C TRP A 76 6.50 -1.05 -5.24
N ILE A 77 7.79 -1.30 -5.49
CA ILE A 77 8.49 -0.85 -6.70
C ILE A 77 8.70 -2.03 -7.64
N LEU A 78 8.18 -1.88 -8.86
CA LEU A 78 8.89 -2.28 -10.07
C LEU A 78 9.47 -1.10 -10.86
N CYS A 79 9.25 0.16 -10.45
CA CYS A 79 9.80 1.35 -11.12
C CYS A 79 10.48 2.35 -10.16
N GLN A 80 11.82 2.32 -10.07
CA GLN A 80 12.62 3.18 -9.18
C GLN A 80 12.40 4.68 -9.42
N VAL A 81 11.93 5.06 -10.61
CA VAL A 81 11.75 6.45 -11.06
C VAL A 81 10.68 7.21 -10.26
N ILE A 82 9.55 6.57 -9.92
CA ILE A 82 8.44 7.23 -9.20
C ILE A 82 8.85 7.62 -7.77
N VAL A 83 9.68 6.78 -7.13
CA VAL A 83 10.13 7.00 -5.75
C VAL A 83 11.10 8.17 -5.63
N TRP A 84 11.96 8.39 -6.64
CA TRP A 84 12.80 9.58 -6.70
C TRP A 84 11.98 10.87 -6.80
N SER A 85 10.88 10.86 -7.57
CA SER A 85 9.98 12.01 -7.70
C SER A 85 9.17 12.29 -6.43
N MET A 86 8.70 11.27 -5.71
CA MET A 86 8.00 11.46 -4.43
C MET A 86 8.95 11.88 -3.30
N LYS A 87 10.18 11.37 -3.26
CA LYS A 87 11.18 11.67 -2.22
C LYS A 87 11.77 13.08 -2.33
N ARG A 88 11.65 13.74 -3.50
CA ARG A 88 12.12 15.12 -3.73
C ARG A 88 11.20 16.22 -3.19
N ARG A 89 9.96 15.93 -2.76
CA ARG A 89 9.14 16.89 -2.00
C ARG A 89 9.64 16.97 -0.55
N LYS A 90 10.81 17.56 -0.34
CA LYS A 90 11.18 18.12 0.97
C LYS A 90 10.24 19.29 1.24
N THR A 91 9.19 19.07 2.02
CA THR A 91 8.45 20.18 2.62
C THR A 91 9.36 20.84 3.64
N SER A 92 9.69 22.10 3.36
CA SER A 92 10.35 23.02 4.27
C SER A 92 9.61 23.13 5.61
N ARG A 93 10.41 23.37 6.66
CA ARG A 93 10.08 23.91 7.99
C ARG A 93 9.45 22.96 9.03
N GLU A 94 10.35 22.59 9.96
CA GLU A 94 10.20 22.42 11.41
C GLU A 94 8.99 21.66 12.02
N ARG A 95 9.35 20.70 12.88
CA ARG A 95 8.54 20.01 13.91
C ARG A 95 7.56 18.89 13.51
N ARG A 96 7.42 18.47 12.25
CA ARG A 96 6.66 17.25 11.91
C ARG A 96 7.58 16.02 11.89
N LYS A 97 7.21 14.94 12.60
CA LYS A 97 7.88 13.62 12.49
C LYS A 97 8.02 13.26 11.01
N ALA A 98 9.24 12.98 10.58
CA ALA A 98 9.52 12.64 9.18
C ALA A 98 8.80 11.35 8.78
N VAL A 99 8.17 11.35 7.60
CA VAL A 99 7.54 10.15 7.03
C VAL A 99 8.64 9.16 6.65
N ILE A 100 8.54 7.93 7.15
CA ILE A 100 9.47 6.84 6.84
C ILE A 100 8.99 6.15 5.57
N TRP A 101 9.87 6.06 4.57
CA TRP A 101 9.57 5.45 3.29
C TRP A 101 10.29 4.10 3.18
N LYS A 102 9.54 2.99 3.05
CA LYS A 102 10.09 1.62 2.97
C LYS A 102 9.73 0.94 1.66
N THR A 103 10.71 0.28 1.04
CA THR A 103 10.51 -0.54 -0.17
C THR A 103 10.33 -2.01 0.20
N LEU A 104 9.29 -2.65 -0.33
CA LEU A 104 9.11 -4.10 -0.24
C LEU A 104 9.77 -4.77 -1.46
N SER A 105 11.03 -5.18 -1.35
CA SER A 105 11.81 -5.72 -2.48
C SER A 105 11.80 -7.25 -2.62
N GLY A 106 11.26 -7.98 -1.63
CA GLY A 106 11.11 -9.44 -1.66
C GLY A 106 9.86 -9.92 -2.42
N THR A 107 9.06 -8.99 -2.94
CA THR A 107 7.87 -9.27 -3.73
C THR A 107 8.21 -9.97 -5.06
N PRO A 108 7.45 -10.99 -5.49
CA PRO A 108 7.54 -11.55 -6.83
C PRO A 108 7.54 -10.46 -7.92
N LYS A 109 8.49 -10.55 -8.85
CA LYS A 109 8.54 -9.64 -10.01
C LYS A 109 7.55 -10.12 -11.05
N GLN A 110 6.71 -9.22 -11.55
CA GLN A 110 5.85 -9.53 -12.69
C GLN A 110 6.69 -10.03 -13.88
N PRO A 111 6.23 -11.05 -14.62
CA PRO A 111 6.94 -11.58 -15.77
C PRO A 111 6.87 -10.64 -16.98
N SER A 112 5.83 -9.81 -17.08
CA SER A 112 5.60 -8.86 -18.18
C SER A 112 5.16 -7.48 -17.67
N SER A 113 4.97 -6.51 -18.58
CA SER A 113 4.57 -5.14 -18.25
C SER A 113 3.06 -4.93 -18.07
N VAL A 114 2.22 -5.90 -18.45
CA VAL A 114 0.76 -5.74 -18.54
C VAL A 114 0.02 -6.18 -17.27
N GLU A 115 0.63 -7.04 -16.47
CA GLU A 115 -0.04 -7.68 -15.32
C GLU A 115 -0.01 -6.83 -14.04
N CYS A 116 0.52 -5.61 -14.09
CA CYS A 116 0.73 -4.76 -12.91
C CYS A 116 -0.54 -4.59 -12.04
N GLY A 117 -1.72 -4.44 -12.66
CA GLY A 117 -2.99 -4.37 -11.93
C GLY A 117 -3.38 -5.67 -11.23
N TYR A 118 -3.16 -6.83 -11.90
CA TYR A 118 -3.36 -8.15 -11.28
C TYR A 118 -2.43 -8.34 -10.07
N TYR A 119 -1.16 -7.96 -10.22
CA TYR A 119 -0.18 -7.99 -9.15
C TYR A 119 -0.61 -7.10 -7.97
N VAL A 120 -1.07 -5.87 -8.20
CA VAL A 120 -1.64 -5.03 -7.12
C VAL A 120 -2.77 -5.75 -6.37
N MET A 121 -3.78 -6.28 -7.08
CA MET A 121 -4.91 -6.98 -6.46
C MET A 121 -4.48 -8.24 -5.71
N ARG A 122 -3.56 -9.02 -6.28
CA ARG A 122 -3.01 -10.23 -5.65
C ARG A 122 -2.33 -9.90 -4.32
N PHE A 123 -1.54 -8.84 -4.26
CA PHE A 123 -0.82 -8.49 -3.04
C PHE A 123 -1.74 -7.90 -1.99
N MET A 124 -2.75 -7.13 -2.40
CA MET A 124 -3.84 -6.73 -1.49
C MET A 124 -4.48 -7.96 -0.86
N ARG A 125 -4.85 -8.97 -1.67
CA ARG A 125 -5.38 -10.25 -1.17
C ARG A 125 -4.39 -10.95 -0.23
N ASP A 126 -3.12 -11.09 -0.60
CA ASP A 126 -2.13 -11.80 0.22
C ASP A 126 -1.89 -11.15 1.58
N ILE A 127 -2.04 -9.82 1.67
CA ILE A 127 -1.93 -9.07 2.94
C ILE A 127 -3.22 -9.23 3.77
N ILE A 128 -4.40 -9.15 3.14
CA ILE A 128 -5.70 -9.35 3.80
C ILE A 128 -5.92 -10.81 4.24
N MET A 129 -5.22 -11.76 3.64
CA MET A 129 -5.28 -13.16 4.05
C MET A 129 -4.29 -13.48 5.19
N ASP A 130 -3.45 -12.53 5.59
CA ASP A 130 -2.51 -12.66 6.71
C ASP A 130 -3.04 -11.88 7.93
N PRO A 131 -3.58 -12.57 8.95
CA PRO A 131 -4.08 -11.94 10.16
C PRO A 131 -3.04 -11.11 10.91
N SER A 132 -1.76 -11.47 10.78
CA SER A 132 -0.66 -10.77 11.46
C SER A 132 -0.34 -9.41 10.81
N LEU A 133 -0.78 -9.19 9.57
CA LEU A 133 -0.38 -8.06 8.74
C LEU A 133 1.17 -7.90 8.70
N GLY A 134 1.89 -9.02 8.79
CA GLY A 134 3.35 -9.13 8.89
C GLY A 134 4.08 -9.03 7.54
N PHE A 135 3.46 -8.39 6.55
CA PHE A 135 3.94 -8.30 5.17
C PHE A 135 5.34 -7.66 5.04
N GLU A 136 5.73 -6.85 6.03
CA GLU A 136 7.03 -6.18 6.10
C GLU A 136 8.19 -7.19 6.13
N ASN A 137 8.04 -8.25 6.93
CA ASN A 137 9.02 -9.32 7.04
C ASN A 137 8.90 -10.28 5.86
N LYS A 138 7.67 -10.60 5.45
CA LYS A 138 7.39 -11.50 4.32
C LYS A 138 8.02 -11.00 3.01
N TYR A 139 7.95 -9.70 2.75
CA TYR A 139 8.48 -9.08 1.53
C TYR A 139 9.76 -8.28 1.75
N ALA A 140 10.51 -8.59 2.82
CA ALA A 140 11.82 -8.02 3.07
C ALA A 140 12.84 -8.42 1.98
N LYS A 141 13.89 -7.62 1.82
CA LYS A 141 15.01 -7.93 0.91
C LYS A 141 15.64 -9.28 1.32
N GLY A 142 15.78 -10.20 0.37
CA GLY A 142 16.30 -11.56 0.60
C GLY A 142 15.21 -12.63 0.69
N ASN A 143 13.96 -12.25 0.98
CA ASN A 143 12.82 -13.19 1.09
C ASN A 143 12.06 -13.31 -0.24
N GLN A 144 12.77 -13.42 -1.36
CA GLN A 144 12.14 -13.44 -2.68
C GLN A 144 11.19 -14.63 -2.82
N GLN A 145 9.90 -14.35 -2.87
CA GLN A 145 8.92 -15.40 -3.15
C GLN A 145 9.02 -15.80 -4.62
N LYS A 146 8.93 -17.12 -4.87
CA LYS A 146 8.88 -17.66 -6.23
C LYS A 146 7.66 -17.08 -6.97
N LEU A 147 7.84 -16.79 -8.25
CA LEU A 147 6.76 -16.37 -9.12
C LEU A 147 5.67 -17.45 -9.10
N HIS A 148 4.43 -17.04 -8.87
CA HIS A 148 3.32 -17.95 -9.08
C HIS A 148 3.09 -18.07 -10.58
N THR A 149 3.48 -19.20 -11.15
CA THR A 149 3.06 -19.60 -12.48
C THR A 149 1.58 -19.96 -12.43
N PRO A 150 0.71 -19.30 -13.21
CA PRO A 150 -0.64 -19.79 -13.42
C PRO A 150 -0.53 -21.23 -13.93
N LYS A 151 -1.35 -22.14 -13.39
CA LYS A 151 -1.52 -23.45 -14.03
C LYS A 151 -2.06 -23.15 -15.44
N LYS A 152 -1.35 -23.61 -16.47
CA LYS A 152 -1.89 -23.57 -17.83
C LYS A 152 -3.18 -24.40 -17.81
N HIS A 153 -4.30 -23.77 -18.14
CA HIS A 153 -5.56 -24.47 -18.41
C HIS A 153 -5.50 -25.06 -19.81
#